data_AF-A0A1H2W335-F1
#
_entry.id   AF-A0A1H2W335-F1
#
_cell.length_a   1.000
_cell.length_b   1.000
_cell.length_c   1.000
_cell.angle_alpha   90.00
_cell.angle_beta   90.00
_cell.angle_gamma   90.00
#
_symmetry.space_group_name_H-M   'P 1'
#
loop_
_entity.id
_entity.type
_entity.pdbx_description
1 polymer ?
#
loop_
_entity_poly.entity_id
_entity_poly.type
_entity_poly.pdbx_seq_one_letter_code
_entity_poly.pdbx_strand_id
1 'polypeptide(L)'
;MTAELATKADSLVLDYDLLDLPTAQHKAGLAGLLLHLRSLEQRGIAGAPSVERLDRFGTSVRFSRASLQLLFDDLYAAKREQILSRSKYANKPPLGETFVEVKRGGKVLQEKRYVYEDERPGGRVLAFWLSKGPDDPWLRLWQNMLWGILRAQPTTRGEYKNRADEKPVSFVGKLWLSLKKAQKQRAKGALVTESIAGSLFIGAQDKNAERVSFLGRIEHNLLLHFWQWAAPIFVPRSVDARTGNWEYRGFLVVIPEVADLVEIREDMERYWRRLEPEASGYRPTQALVDLPAEGGLEFLYHLTRDKLERADMLYGVHGVELYHQEKQGNNVRQHIAERMRVDQGLLRAYVNARDRRAHPLFKRLLIGNLVRGEPWFEGAQDLFDRYPIGFFIQRPDSPRTRFFGSDVHKRFEQIIQDLEHTEKLMQPTGDDEALQRLIYKLIRNYVDLRTRDRASIGDKKFSDLSEADKQKYRDVKPKVATGAFLALRGRRDQDIAEYFTGTLCSVGHYLSEDDFLLIGNLLMHNPEKAKNLAMLALSAHSWTPRAKDEQTDSAQAPAN
;
A
#
# COMPACT_ATOMS: atom_id res chain seq x y z
N MET A 1 -23.08 50.20 -12.56
CA MET A 1 -23.81 49.03 -13.08
C MET A 1 -23.06 48.40 -14.27
N THR A 2 -21.72 48.27 -14.19
CA THR A 2 -20.85 48.23 -15.39
C THR A 2 -19.59 47.35 -15.27
N ALA A 3 -19.47 46.51 -14.24
CA ALA A 3 -18.43 45.47 -14.17
C ALA A 3 -19.01 44.07 -13.91
N GLU A 4 -20.04 43.97 -13.05
CA GLU A 4 -20.75 42.71 -12.76
C GLU A 4 -21.60 42.16 -13.93
N LEU A 5 -22.06 43.02 -14.83
CA LEU A 5 -22.82 42.59 -16.01
C LEU A 5 -21.90 42.06 -17.13
N ALA A 6 -20.66 42.54 -17.21
CA ALA A 6 -19.67 42.07 -18.18
C ALA A 6 -19.07 40.71 -17.79
N THR A 7 -18.87 40.46 -16.49
CA THR A 7 -18.37 39.16 -15.99
C THR A 7 -19.37 38.02 -16.13
N LYS A 8 -20.69 38.29 -16.19
CA LYS A 8 -21.70 37.25 -16.49
C LYS A 8 -21.64 36.74 -17.93
N ALA A 9 -21.22 37.55 -18.91
CA ALA A 9 -21.29 37.22 -20.34
C ALA A 9 -20.19 36.26 -20.85
N ASP A 10 -19.05 36.13 -20.15
CA ASP A 10 -17.95 35.21 -20.49
C ASP A 10 -17.71 34.14 -19.41
N SER A 11 -18.79 33.70 -18.77
CA SER A 11 -18.77 32.63 -17.77
C SER A 11 -19.56 31.41 -18.23
N LEU A 12 -19.11 30.23 -17.80
CA LEU A 12 -19.68 28.93 -18.08
C LEU A 12 -19.88 28.21 -16.75
N VAL A 13 -21.08 27.70 -16.50
CA VAL A 13 -21.35 26.82 -15.36
C VAL A 13 -21.39 25.38 -15.87
N LEU A 14 -20.60 24.52 -15.24
CA LEU A 14 -20.57 23.08 -15.51
C LEU A 14 -21.20 22.35 -14.33
N ASP A 15 -22.27 21.62 -14.62
CA ASP A 15 -22.97 20.76 -13.66
C ASP A 15 -22.47 19.32 -13.79
N TYR A 16 -22.09 18.75 -12.65
CA TYR A 16 -21.67 17.36 -12.52
C TYR A 16 -22.58 16.64 -11.53
N ASP A 17 -22.87 15.38 -11.84
CA ASP A 17 -23.56 14.43 -10.97
C ASP A 17 -22.75 13.14 -10.95
N LEU A 18 -22.49 12.58 -9.76
CA LEU A 18 -21.76 11.34 -9.56
C LEU A 18 -22.40 10.16 -10.30
N LEU A 19 -23.72 10.15 -10.48
CA LEU A 19 -24.44 9.10 -11.20
C LEU A 19 -24.24 9.20 -12.72
N ASP A 20 -23.94 10.39 -13.24
CA ASP A 20 -23.68 10.64 -14.66
C ASP A 20 -22.23 10.36 -15.07
N LEU A 21 -21.32 10.23 -14.10
CA LEU A 21 -19.89 10.03 -14.38
C LEU A 21 -19.56 8.57 -14.69
N PRO A 22 -18.85 8.30 -15.81
CA PRO A 22 -18.80 6.96 -16.39
C PRO A 22 -17.86 5.99 -15.65
N THR A 23 -16.90 6.47 -14.87
CA THR A 23 -15.92 5.62 -14.18
C THR A 23 -15.51 6.18 -12.82
N ALA A 24 -14.96 5.32 -11.95
CA ALA A 24 -14.37 5.73 -10.68
C ALA A 24 -13.32 6.84 -10.86
N GLN A 25 -12.53 6.77 -11.94
CA GLN A 25 -11.53 7.80 -12.25
C GLN A 25 -12.15 9.17 -12.56
N HIS A 26 -13.31 9.23 -13.23
CA HIS A 26 -14.02 10.49 -13.45
C HIS A 26 -14.57 11.05 -12.13
N LYS A 27 -15.13 10.19 -11.28
CA LYS A 27 -15.63 10.56 -9.95
C LYS A 27 -14.51 11.05 -9.03
N ALA A 28 -13.39 10.35 -9.01
CA ALA A 28 -12.15 10.81 -8.36
C ALA A 28 -11.65 12.11 -8.98
N GLY A 29 -11.81 12.29 -10.29
CA GLY A 29 -11.55 13.56 -11.00
C GLY A 29 -12.38 14.72 -10.46
N LEU A 30 -13.66 14.51 -10.20
CA LEU A 30 -14.53 15.50 -9.59
C LEU A 30 -14.10 15.85 -8.16
N ALA A 31 -13.84 14.84 -7.32
CA ALA A 31 -13.32 15.06 -5.97
C ALA A 31 -11.96 15.80 -6.00
N GLY A 32 -11.07 15.44 -6.92
CA GLY A 32 -9.78 16.08 -7.10
C GLY A 32 -9.88 17.52 -7.59
N LEU A 33 -10.85 17.84 -8.46
CA LEU A 33 -11.16 19.21 -8.87
C LEU A 33 -11.61 20.04 -7.66
N LEU A 34 -12.55 19.53 -6.86
CA LEU A 34 -13.03 20.21 -5.65
C LEU A 34 -11.89 20.46 -4.65
N LEU A 35 -11.00 19.47 -4.45
CA LEU A 35 -9.83 19.61 -3.60
C LEU A 35 -8.84 20.67 -4.13
N HIS A 36 -8.67 20.75 -5.45
CA HIS A 36 -7.85 21.78 -6.09
C HIS A 36 -8.44 23.17 -5.87
N LEU A 37 -9.73 23.36 -6.17
CA LEU A 37 -10.41 24.64 -5.97
C LEU A 37 -10.34 25.11 -4.52
N ARG A 38 -10.55 24.20 -3.57
CA ARG A 38 -10.40 24.48 -2.14
C ARG A 38 -8.97 24.89 -1.78
N SER A 39 -7.95 24.26 -2.37
CA SER A 39 -6.56 24.67 -2.16
C SER A 39 -6.26 26.06 -2.73
N LEU A 40 -6.90 26.48 -3.82
CA LEU A 40 -6.73 27.81 -4.40
C LEU A 40 -7.36 28.86 -3.50
N GLU A 41 -8.58 28.58 -3.02
CA GLU A 41 -9.30 29.42 -2.06
C GLU A 41 -8.48 29.63 -0.78
N GLN A 42 -8.02 28.54 -0.14
CA GLN A 42 -7.24 28.63 1.11
C GLN A 42 -5.84 29.25 0.92
N ARG A 43 -5.26 29.17 -0.30
CA ARG A 43 -4.03 29.90 -0.66
C ARG A 43 -4.28 31.37 -1.01
N GLY A 44 -5.53 31.85 -0.99
CA GLY A 44 -5.88 33.23 -1.32
C GLY A 44 -5.69 33.58 -2.80
N ILE A 45 -5.78 32.61 -3.71
CA ILE A 45 -5.58 32.83 -5.14
C ILE A 45 -6.82 33.47 -5.76
N ALA A 46 -6.74 34.77 -6.03
CA ALA A 46 -7.82 35.53 -6.66
C ALA A 46 -8.10 35.06 -8.09
N GLY A 47 -9.38 35.07 -8.49
CA GLY A 47 -9.80 34.72 -9.86
C GLY A 47 -9.88 33.21 -10.14
N ALA A 48 -9.77 32.37 -9.12
CA ALA A 48 -10.02 30.94 -9.23
C ALA A 48 -11.49 30.63 -9.59
N PRO A 49 -11.78 29.46 -10.20
CA PRO A 49 -13.16 29.03 -10.43
C PRO A 49 -13.94 28.92 -9.12
N SER A 50 -15.24 29.21 -9.16
CA SER A 50 -16.09 29.23 -7.96
C SER A 50 -17.08 28.07 -7.96
N VAL A 51 -17.15 27.34 -6.84
CA VAL A 51 -18.17 26.33 -6.60
C VAL A 51 -19.48 27.04 -6.22
N GLU A 52 -20.53 26.89 -7.04
CA GLU A 52 -21.83 27.52 -6.82
C GLU A 52 -22.79 26.64 -6.03
N ARG A 53 -22.71 25.33 -6.29
CA ARG A 53 -23.48 24.31 -5.60
C ARG A 53 -22.55 23.15 -5.24
N LEU A 54 -22.68 22.66 -4.02
CA LEU A 54 -22.12 21.39 -3.61
C LEU A 54 -23.18 20.68 -2.78
N ASP A 55 -23.65 19.56 -3.31
CA ASP A 55 -24.52 18.63 -2.62
C ASP A 55 -23.84 17.26 -2.55
N ARG A 56 -24.52 16.26 -1.99
CA ARG A 56 -23.94 14.93 -1.78
C ARG A 56 -23.55 14.23 -3.09
N PHE A 57 -24.33 14.43 -4.16
CA PHE A 57 -24.14 13.70 -5.41
C PHE A 57 -23.72 14.59 -6.57
N GLY A 58 -23.86 15.89 -6.47
CA GLY A 58 -23.61 16.82 -7.55
C GLY A 58 -22.95 18.12 -7.12
N THR A 59 -22.38 18.80 -8.11
CA THR A 59 -21.76 20.12 -7.93
C THR A 59 -21.85 20.93 -9.20
N SER A 60 -21.98 22.25 -9.03
CA SER A 60 -21.97 23.23 -10.10
C SER A 60 -20.75 24.13 -9.93
N VAL A 61 -19.90 24.21 -10.95
CA VAL A 61 -18.68 25.03 -10.91
C VAL A 61 -18.72 26.05 -12.03
N ARG A 62 -18.56 27.33 -11.66
CA ARG A 62 -18.45 28.44 -12.60
C ARG A 62 -17.01 28.66 -13.00
N PHE A 63 -16.78 28.67 -14.31
CA PHE A 63 -15.52 28.98 -14.95
C PHE A 63 -15.66 30.23 -15.82
N SER A 64 -14.64 31.08 -15.82
CA SER A 64 -14.28 31.96 -16.93
C SER A 64 -13.05 31.41 -17.65
N ARG A 65 -12.76 31.90 -18.86
CA ARG A 65 -11.52 31.55 -19.57
C ARG A 65 -10.27 31.80 -18.72
N ALA A 66 -10.23 32.94 -18.03
CA ALA A 66 -9.10 33.31 -17.17
C ALA A 66 -8.97 32.38 -15.95
N SER A 67 -10.08 32.06 -15.30
CA SER A 67 -10.07 31.12 -14.15
C SER A 67 -9.66 29.70 -14.56
N LEU A 68 -10.03 29.28 -15.78
CA LEU A 68 -9.65 27.98 -16.32
C LEU A 68 -8.15 27.95 -16.63
N GLN A 69 -7.60 29.03 -17.21
CA GLN A 69 -6.16 29.17 -17.42
C GLN A 69 -5.40 29.10 -16.10
N LEU A 70 -5.85 29.84 -15.09
CA LEU A 70 -5.25 29.84 -13.76
C LEU A 70 -5.24 28.44 -13.15
N LEU A 71 -6.38 27.74 -13.20
CA LEU A 71 -6.50 26.37 -12.69
C LEU A 71 -5.49 25.43 -13.36
N PHE A 72 -5.37 25.48 -14.69
CA PHE A 72 -4.45 24.64 -15.44
C PHE A 72 -2.98 25.03 -15.28
N ASP A 73 -2.66 26.31 -15.18
CA ASP A 73 -1.31 26.80 -14.92
C ASP A 73 -0.81 26.38 -13.54
N ASP A 74 -1.72 26.27 -12.55
CA ASP A 74 -1.43 25.74 -11.22
C ASP A 74 -1.32 24.20 -11.22
N LEU A 75 -2.20 23.50 -11.95
CA LEU A 75 -2.17 22.03 -12.12
C LEU A 75 -0.86 21.55 -12.75
N TYR A 76 -0.44 22.20 -13.83
CA TYR A 76 0.75 21.85 -14.62
C TYR A 76 1.99 22.61 -14.17
N ALA A 77 1.92 23.35 -13.05
CA ALA A 77 3.05 24.10 -12.52
C ALA A 77 4.30 23.21 -12.45
N ALA A 78 5.42 23.73 -12.91
CA ALA A 78 6.71 23.05 -12.92
C ALA A 78 7.83 24.07 -12.79
N LYS A 79 9.02 23.59 -12.42
CA LYS A 79 10.25 24.36 -12.40
C LYS A 79 11.40 23.54 -12.95
N ARG A 80 12.42 24.23 -13.46
CA ARG A 80 13.71 23.60 -13.76
C ARG A 80 14.53 23.51 -12.47
N GLU A 81 15.05 22.33 -12.18
CA GLU A 81 15.90 22.10 -11.02
C GLU A 81 17.21 21.43 -11.44
N GLN A 82 18.28 21.68 -10.70
CA GLN A 82 19.52 20.94 -10.85
C GLN A 82 19.44 19.64 -10.06
N ILE A 83 19.61 18.52 -10.76
CA ILE A 83 19.67 17.18 -10.17
C ILE A 83 21.09 16.63 -10.24
N LEU A 84 21.45 15.85 -9.23
CA LEU A 84 22.77 15.24 -9.11
C LEU A 84 22.68 13.74 -9.42
N SER A 85 23.32 13.32 -10.51
CA SER A 85 23.41 11.92 -10.91
C SER A 85 24.77 11.31 -10.56
N ARG A 86 24.79 10.03 -10.19
CA ARG A 86 26.04 9.27 -9.97
C ARG A 86 26.74 8.89 -11.28
N SER A 87 25.97 8.81 -12.36
CA SER A 87 26.47 8.42 -13.69
C SER A 87 26.09 9.48 -14.72
N LYS A 88 26.89 9.58 -15.79
CA LYS A 88 26.53 10.41 -16.94
C LYS A 88 25.30 9.82 -17.62
N TYR A 89 24.37 10.67 -18.05
CA TYR A 89 23.26 10.29 -18.90
C TYR A 89 23.75 9.99 -20.31
N ALA A 90 23.24 8.90 -20.89
CA ALA A 90 23.45 8.63 -22.30
C ALA A 90 22.83 9.77 -23.12
N ASN A 91 23.63 10.38 -24.00
CA ASN A 91 23.22 11.43 -24.94
C ASN A 91 22.81 12.78 -24.33
N LYS A 92 23.19 13.08 -23.07
CA LYS A 92 23.05 14.43 -22.49
C LYS A 92 24.33 14.81 -21.74
N PRO A 93 25.08 15.84 -22.19
CA PRO A 93 26.24 16.31 -21.43
C PRO A 93 25.78 16.92 -20.10
N PRO A 94 26.51 16.69 -19.00
CA PRO A 94 26.20 17.32 -17.73
C PRO A 94 26.49 18.84 -17.81
N LEU A 95 25.72 19.62 -17.06
CA LEU A 95 26.01 21.06 -16.85
C LEU A 95 27.31 21.29 -16.09
N GLY A 96 27.71 20.31 -15.28
CA GLY A 96 28.94 20.34 -14.50
C GLY A 96 29.13 19.08 -13.67
N GLU A 97 30.19 19.09 -12.87
CA GLU A 97 30.51 18.02 -11.93
C GLU A 97 30.65 18.65 -10.54
N THR A 98 30.15 17.98 -9.52
CA THR A 98 30.26 18.40 -8.12
C THR A 98 30.64 17.22 -7.24
N PHE A 99 31.20 17.47 -6.06
CA PHE A 99 31.47 16.43 -5.07
C PHE A 99 30.50 16.59 -3.91
N VAL A 100 29.85 15.50 -3.54
CA VAL A 100 28.90 15.47 -2.42
C VAL A 100 29.46 14.60 -1.31
N GLU A 101 29.43 15.08 -0.09
CA GLU A 101 29.78 14.27 1.08
C GLU A 101 28.68 13.25 1.37
N VAL A 102 29.05 11.97 1.34
CA VAL A 102 28.16 10.85 1.63
C VAL A 102 28.73 10.08 2.81
N LYS A 103 27.94 9.98 3.89
CA LYS A 103 28.25 9.10 5.01
C LYS A 103 27.89 7.66 4.64
N ARG A 104 28.88 6.78 4.52
CA ARG A 104 28.68 5.32 4.42
C ARG A 104 29.43 4.63 5.56
N GLY A 105 28.70 3.87 6.38
CA GLY A 105 29.31 3.11 7.49
C GLY A 105 30.09 3.96 8.48
N GLY A 106 29.61 5.18 8.79
CA GLY A 106 30.26 6.10 9.74
C GLY A 106 31.44 6.90 9.17
N LYS A 107 31.89 6.62 7.93
CA LYS A 107 32.93 7.41 7.24
C LYS A 107 32.31 8.39 6.26
N VAL A 108 32.82 9.62 6.25
CA VAL A 108 32.47 10.65 5.26
C VAL A 108 33.33 10.40 4.01
N LEU A 109 32.68 10.17 2.86
CA LEU A 109 33.32 9.96 1.57
C LEU A 109 32.84 11.05 0.60
N GLN A 110 33.75 11.61 -0.18
CA GLN A 110 33.40 12.53 -1.27
C GLN A 110 33.01 11.72 -2.51
N GLU A 111 31.74 11.79 -2.93
CA GLU A 111 31.21 11.11 -4.11
C GLU A 111 31.04 12.13 -5.25
N LYS A 112 31.75 11.93 -6.36
CA LYS A 112 31.58 12.73 -7.58
C LYS A 112 30.17 12.53 -8.15
N ARG A 113 29.48 13.63 -8.47
CA ARG A 113 28.16 13.64 -9.11
C ARG A 113 28.13 14.59 -10.30
N TYR A 114 27.34 14.22 -11.29
CA TYR A 114 27.10 14.98 -12.50
C TYR A 114 25.83 15.82 -12.33
N VAL A 115 25.92 17.11 -12.64
CA VAL A 115 24.82 18.06 -12.53
C VAL A 115 24.03 18.06 -13.84
N TYR A 116 22.72 17.87 -13.76
CA TYR A 116 21.81 17.97 -14.89
C TYR A 116 20.68 18.93 -14.57
N GLU A 117 20.19 19.67 -15.55
CA GLU A 117 18.89 20.34 -15.44
C GLU A 117 17.78 19.34 -15.74
N ASP A 118 16.79 19.28 -14.86
CA ASP A 118 15.61 18.44 -15.01
C ASP A 118 14.32 19.22 -14.75
N GLU A 119 13.25 18.79 -15.42
CA GLU A 119 11.94 19.41 -15.38
C GLU A 119 11.12 18.75 -14.27
N ARG A 120 10.81 19.50 -13.22
CA ARG A 120 10.13 18.95 -12.04
C ARG A 120 8.72 19.51 -11.88
N PRO A 121 7.68 18.66 -11.93
CA PRO A 121 6.32 19.04 -11.60
C PRO A 121 6.23 19.59 -10.18
N GLY A 122 5.61 20.76 -10.02
CA GLY A 122 5.51 21.46 -8.73
C GLY A 122 4.49 20.83 -7.77
N GLY A 123 3.39 20.28 -8.29
CA GLY A 123 2.35 19.63 -7.49
C GLY A 123 1.80 20.51 -6.36
N ARG A 124 1.56 21.79 -6.65
CA ARG A 124 1.23 22.83 -5.65
C ARG A 124 0.03 22.47 -4.76
N VAL A 125 -0.95 21.75 -5.30
CA VAL A 125 -2.10 21.24 -4.56
C VAL A 125 -1.66 20.25 -3.48
N LEU A 126 -0.90 19.21 -3.84
CA LEU A 126 -0.39 18.24 -2.87
C LEU A 126 0.54 18.92 -1.87
N ALA A 127 1.47 19.76 -2.33
CA ALA A 127 2.35 20.51 -1.45
C ALA A 127 1.57 21.34 -0.41
N PHE A 128 0.44 21.93 -0.78
CA PHE A 128 -0.39 22.69 0.15
C PHE A 128 -0.99 21.83 1.28
N TRP A 129 -1.41 20.60 0.97
CA TRP A 129 -2.06 19.70 1.93
C TRP A 129 -1.08 18.88 2.77
N LEU A 130 0.16 18.69 2.30
CA LEU A 130 1.19 17.90 2.97
C LEU A 130 1.90 18.69 4.08
N SER A 131 2.26 17.98 5.16
CA SER A 131 2.85 18.59 6.36
C SER A 131 4.17 19.34 6.11
N LYS A 132 5.02 18.82 5.22
CA LYS A 132 6.32 19.45 4.87
C LYS A 132 6.30 20.22 3.56
N GLY A 133 5.13 20.50 3.02
CA GLY A 133 5.05 21.35 1.83
C GLY A 133 5.77 20.76 0.61
N PRO A 134 6.53 21.58 -0.13
CA PRO A 134 7.34 21.15 -1.27
C PRO A 134 8.45 20.12 -0.97
N ASP A 135 8.88 20.02 0.28
CA ASP A 135 9.96 19.12 0.71
C ASP A 135 9.43 17.76 1.20
N ASP A 136 8.11 17.56 1.16
CA ASP A 136 7.48 16.35 1.64
C ASP A 136 7.81 15.14 0.73
N PRO A 137 8.25 13.99 1.28
CA PRO A 137 8.57 12.81 0.48
C PRO A 137 7.38 12.27 -0.32
N TRP A 138 6.14 12.55 0.09
CA TRP A 138 4.94 12.18 -0.66
C TRP A 138 4.80 12.94 -1.98
N LEU A 139 5.17 14.23 -2.00
CA LEU A 139 5.21 15.00 -3.24
C LEU A 139 6.25 14.40 -4.20
N ARG A 140 7.41 14.01 -3.67
CA ARG A 140 8.44 13.32 -4.47
C ARG A 140 7.97 11.97 -4.98
N LEU A 141 7.20 11.22 -4.19
CA LEU A 141 6.57 9.98 -4.64
C LEU A 141 5.61 10.23 -5.82
N TRP A 142 4.73 11.24 -5.71
CA TRP A 142 3.82 11.63 -6.78
C TRP A 142 4.56 12.06 -8.05
N GLN A 143 5.59 12.90 -7.94
CA GLN A 143 6.41 13.33 -9.10
C GLN A 143 7.02 12.13 -9.84
N ASN A 144 7.54 11.15 -9.09
CA ASN A 144 8.12 9.95 -9.66
C ASN A 144 7.07 9.06 -10.33
N MET A 145 5.88 8.93 -9.74
CA MET A 145 4.76 8.20 -10.33
C MET A 145 4.30 8.89 -11.62
N LEU A 146 4.12 10.21 -11.60
CA LEU A 146 3.72 11.00 -12.76
C LEU A 146 4.68 10.78 -13.94
N TRP A 147 6.00 10.85 -13.72
CA TRP A 147 7.02 10.62 -14.76
C TRP A 147 7.27 9.16 -15.12
N GLY A 148 7.01 8.24 -14.19
CA GLY A 148 7.19 6.81 -14.39
C GLY A 148 6.02 6.17 -15.11
N ILE A 149 4.80 6.66 -14.87
CA ILE A 149 3.55 5.98 -15.25
C ILE A 149 2.74 6.86 -16.20
N LEU A 150 2.11 7.92 -15.71
CA LEU A 150 1.12 8.69 -16.49
C LEU A 150 1.75 9.48 -17.65
N ARG A 151 2.98 9.97 -17.45
CA ARG A 151 3.77 10.72 -18.43
C ARG A 151 5.12 10.04 -18.67
N ALA A 152 5.08 8.71 -18.71
CA ALA A 152 6.23 7.87 -19.02
C ALA A 152 6.90 8.27 -20.35
N GLN A 153 6.07 8.65 -21.33
CA GLN A 153 6.50 9.14 -22.63
C GLN A 153 6.86 10.63 -22.57
N PRO A 154 8.09 11.03 -22.97
CA PRO A 154 8.53 12.43 -22.92
C PRO A 154 7.63 13.42 -23.67
N THR A 155 6.99 12.98 -24.76
CA THR A 155 6.07 13.82 -25.57
C THR A 155 4.84 14.27 -24.80
N THR A 156 4.43 13.54 -23.77
CA THR A 156 3.27 13.87 -22.94
C THR A 156 3.57 14.92 -21.86
N ARG A 157 4.83 15.38 -21.75
CA ARG A 157 5.29 16.33 -20.72
C ARG A 157 5.27 17.79 -21.16
N GLY A 158 4.82 18.08 -22.38
CA GLY A 158 4.92 19.41 -23.01
C GLY A 158 4.39 20.57 -22.15
N GLU A 159 3.26 20.39 -21.47
CA GLU A 159 2.69 21.46 -20.65
C GLU A 159 3.49 21.76 -19.38
N TYR A 160 4.14 20.75 -18.80
CA TYR A 160 5.07 20.99 -17.69
C TYR A 160 6.32 21.73 -18.18
N LYS A 161 6.79 21.47 -19.41
CA LYS A 161 7.89 22.25 -20.01
C LYS A 161 7.49 23.70 -20.23
N ASN A 162 6.30 23.93 -20.79
CA ASN A 162 5.76 25.28 -20.95
C ASN A 162 5.75 26.03 -19.61
N ARG A 163 5.21 25.40 -18.55
CA ARG A 163 5.16 26.02 -17.22
C ARG A 163 6.54 26.21 -16.59
N ALA A 164 7.48 25.29 -16.80
CA ALA A 164 8.86 25.45 -16.33
C ALA A 164 9.59 26.62 -17.04
N ASP A 165 9.18 26.95 -18.27
CA ASP A 165 9.63 28.12 -19.05
C ASP A 165 8.72 29.34 -18.83
N GLU A 166 7.90 29.34 -17.76
CA GLU A 166 6.95 30.40 -17.38
C GLU A 166 5.83 30.70 -18.40
N LYS A 167 5.71 29.92 -19.48
CA LYS A 167 4.65 30.05 -20.49
C LYS A 167 3.34 29.44 -20.00
N PRO A 168 2.17 30.01 -20.33
CA PRO A 168 0.88 29.43 -19.94
C PRO A 168 0.64 28.05 -20.59
N VAL A 169 -0.22 27.24 -19.98
CA VAL A 169 -0.68 25.96 -20.57
C VAL A 169 -1.36 26.23 -21.91
N SER A 170 -0.93 25.52 -22.94
CA SER A 170 -1.21 25.88 -24.33
C SER A 170 -2.62 25.49 -24.81
N PHE A 171 -3.19 24.39 -24.28
CA PHE A 171 -4.45 23.84 -24.76
C PHE A 171 -5.71 24.52 -24.19
N VAL A 172 -5.59 25.36 -23.17
CA VAL A 172 -6.74 25.92 -22.44
C VAL A 172 -7.67 26.71 -23.36
N GLY A 173 -7.13 27.48 -24.30
CA GLY A 173 -7.93 28.24 -25.27
C GLY A 173 -8.84 27.35 -26.12
N LYS A 174 -8.30 26.21 -26.60
CA LYS A 174 -9.06 25.23 -27.39
C LYS A 174 -10.10 24.53 -26.51
N LEU A 175 -9.74 24.16 -25.29
CA LEU A 175 -10.64 23.53 -24.34
C LEU A 175 -11.83 24.46 -24.00
N TRP A 176 -11.59 25.75 -23.77
CA TRP A 176 -12.65 26.74 -23.50
C TRP A 176 -13.68 26.81 -24.64
N LEU A 177 -13.21 26.87 -25.89
CA LEU A 177 -14.09 26.86 -27.07
C LEU A 177 -14.90 25.55 -27.17
N SER A 178 -14.27 24.44 -26.86
CA SER A 178 -14.87 23.10 -26.91
C SER A 178 -15.96 22.94 -25.84
N LEU A 179 -15.71 23.44 -24.63
CA LEU A 179 -16.70 23.48 -23.55
C LEU A 179 -17.90 24.38 -23.88
N LYS A 180 -17.67 25.59 -24.43
CA LYS A 180 -18.76 26.45 -24.90
C LYS A 180 -19.60 25.80 -25.99
N LYS A 181 -18.94 25.11 -26.94
CA LYS A 181 -19.62 24.35 -27.99
C LYS A 181 -20.46 23.21 -27.39
N ALA A 182 -19.91 22.46 -26.43
CA ALA A 182 -20.61 21.37 -25.76
C ALA A 182 -21.87 21.88 -25.04
N GLN A 183 -21.76 22.96 -24.27
CA GLN A 183 -22.91 23.57 -23.58
C GLN A 183 -24.01 23.99 -24.55
N LYS A 184 -23.65 24.67 -25.66
CA LYS A 184 -24.60 25.12 -26.69
C LYS A 184 -25.32 23.95 -27.36
N GLN A 185 -24.63 22.84 -27.60
CA GLN A 185 -25.23 21.65 -28.23
C GLN A 185 -26.07 20.85 -27.24
N ARG A 186 -25.66 20.78 -25.97
CA ARG A 186 -26.44 20.14 -24.90
C ARG A 186 -27.80 20.82 -24.71
N ALA A 187 -27.85 22.15 -24.78
CA ALA A 187 -29.10 22.91 -24.77
C ALA A 187 -30.04 22.58 -25.95
N LYS A 188 -29.53 21.94 -27.02
CA LYS A 188 -30.29 21.44 -28.17
C LYS A 188 -30.53 19.93 -28.13
N GLY A 189 -30.22 19.26 -27.01
CA GLY A 189 -30.34 17.81 -26.87
C GLY A 189 -29.25 17.00 -27.59
N ALA A 190 -28.19 17.64 -28.09
CA ALA A 190 -27.09 16.97 -28.79
C ALA A 190 -25.87 16.77 -27.87
N LEU A 191 -25.24 15.60 -27.99
CA LEU A 191 -24.05 15.24 -27.22
C LEU A 191 -22.78 15.48 -28.05
N VAL A 192 -21.77 16.09 -27.42
CA VAL A 192 -20.48 16.36 -28.06
C VAL A 192 -19.39 15.58 -27.33
N THR A 193 -18.64 14.78 -28.07
CA THR A 193 -17.52 13.99 -27.55
C THR A 193 -16.19 14.41 -28.17
N GLU A 194 -15.12 14.21 -27.41
CA GLU A 194 -13.74 14.31 -27.89
C GLU A 194 -12.92 13.10 -27.46
N SER A 195 -11.79 12.89 -28.14
CA SER A 195 -10.86 11.81 -27.81
C SER A 195 -10.26 11.98 -26.42
N ILE A 196 -10.22 10.88 -25.67
CA ILE A 196 -9.57 10.80 -24.36
C ILE A 196 -8.07 10.57 -24.58
N ALA A 197 -7.23 11.41 -23.97
CA ALA A 197 -5.79 11.19 -24.02
C ALA A 197 -5.40 10.02 -23.08
N GLY A 198 -4.69 9.02 -23.61
CA GLY A 198 -4.20 7.87 -22.82
C GLY A 198 -3.22 8.24 -21.70
N SER A 199 -2.69 9.47 -21.71
CA SER A 199 -1.84 9.99 -20.63
C SER A 199 -2.64 10.63 -19.47
N LEU A 200 -3.96 10.73 -19.59
CA LEU A 200 -4.88 11.19 -18.53
C LEU A 200 -5.66 10.03 -17.91
N PHE A 201 -6.06 9.07 -18.74
CA PHE A 201 -6.88 7.93 -18.33
C PHE A 201 -5.98 6.72 -18.01
N ILE A 202 -6.03 6.21 -16.78
CA ILE A 202 -5.07 5.20 -16.33
C ILE A 202 -5.38 3.86 -17.00
N GLY A 203 -4.34 3.11 -17.41
CA GLY A 203 -4.50 1.77 -17.99
C GLY A 203 -5.07 1.76 -19.40
N ALA A 204 -5.32 2.91 -20.02
CA ALA A 204 -5.78 3.00 -21.40
C ALA A 204 -4.73 3.56 -22.35
N GLN A 205 -4.74 3.03 -23.57
CA GLN A 205 -4.06 3.63 -24.70
C GLN A 205 -4.94 4.74 -25.30
N ASP A 206 -4.35 5.64 -26.09
CA ASP A 206 -5.10 6.67 -26.81
C ASP A 206 -6.09 6.05 -27.82
N LYS A 207 -5.74 4.87 -28.34
CA LYS A 207 -6.52 4.08 -29.29
C LYS A 207 -6.60 2.63 -28.87
N ASN A 208 -7.67 1.95 -29.24
CA ASN A 208 -7.79 0.49 -29.09
C ASN A 208 -6.94 -0.27 -30.13
N ALA A 209 -6.97 -1.60 -30.09
CA ALA A 209 -6.23 -2.46 -31.03
C ALA A 209 -6.58 -2.22 -32.51
N GLU A 210 -7.80 -1.71 -32.78
CA GLU A 210 -8.29 -1.35 -34.12
C GLU A 210 -7.97 0.10 -34.51
N ARG A 211 -7.17 0.80 -33.71
CA ARG A 211 -6.78 2.22 -33.88
C ARG A 211 -7.95 3.20 -33.76
N VAL A 212 -9.04 2.80 -33.10
CA VAL A 212 -10.18 3.66 -32.78
C VAL A 212 -9.91 4.38 -31.46
N SER A 213 -10.05 5.71 -31.45
CA SER A 213 -9.87 6.51 -30.24
C SER A 213 -11.02 6.32 -29.26
N PHE A 214 -10.71 6.29 -27.96
CA PHE A 214 -11.73 6.36 -26.93
C PHE A 214 -12.34 7.77 -26.91
N LEU A 215 -13.67 7.86 -26.90
CA LEU A 215 -14.39 9.13 -26.91
C LEU A 215 -15.09 9.34 -25.56
N GLY A 216 -15.08 10.58 -25.09
CA GLY A 216 -15.77 10.99 -23.86
C GLY A 216 -16.39 12.38 -24.01
N ARG A 217 -17.40 12.67 -23.18
CA ARG A 217 -18.00 14.00 -23.11
C ARG A 217 -16.93 15.02 -22.71
N ILE A 218 -16.92 16.17 -23.37
CA ILE A 218 -15.86 17.19 -23.16
C ILE A 218 -15.81 17.64 -21.69
N GLU A 219 -16.97 17.80 -21.05
CA GLU A 219 -17.06 18.20 -19.65
C GLU A 219 -16.54 17.10 -18.72
N HIS A 220 -16.75 15.83 -19.05
CA HIS A 220 -16.24 14.71 -18.24
C HIS A 220 -14.73 14.54 -18.44
N ASN A 221 -14.23 14.70 -19.67
CA ASN A 221 -12.80 14.63 -19.98
C ASN A 221 -11.99 15.67 -19.20
N LEU A 222 -12.58 16.85 -18.90
CA LEU A 222 -11.97 17.85 -18.02
C LEU A 222 -11.59 17.25 -16.66
N LEU A 223 -12.44 16.41 -16.08
CA LEU A 223 -12.22 15.81 -14.75
C LEU A 223 -11.01 14.86 -14.71
N LEU A 224 -10.66 14.25 -15.85
CA LEU A 224 -9.51 13.34 -15.95
C LEU A 224 -8.15 14.02 -15.73
N HIS A 225 -8.12 15.35 -15.63
CA HIS A 225 -6.92 16.07 -15.25
C HIS A 225 -6.66 16.08 -13.74
N PHE A 226 -7.69 15.86 -12.92
CA PHE A 226 -7.64 16.18 -11.48
C PHE A 226 -7.68 14.96 -10.55
N TRP A 227 -7.97 13.77 -11.07
CA TRP A 227 -8.17 12.57 -10.24
C TRP A 227 -6.96 12.20 -9.37
N GLN A 228 -5.75 12.59 -9.80
CA GLN A 228 -4.50 12.34 -9.07
C GLN A 228 -4.47 12.97 -7.68
N TRP A 229 -5.28 14.01 -7.46
CA TRP A 229 -5.40 14.67 -6.15
C TRP A 229 -6.29 13.90 -5.17
N ALA A 230 -7.16 13.03 -5.68
CA ALA A 230 -8.00 12.14 -4.90
C ALA A 230 -7.45 10.71 -4.80
N ALA A 231 -6.34 10.40 -5.50
CA ALA A 231 -5.81 9.05 -5.62
C ALA A 231 -4.45 8.91 -4.93
N PRO A 232 -4.36 8.24 -3.77
CA PRO A 232 -3.08 8.00 -3.13
C PRO A 232 -2.21 7.00 -3.90
N ILE A 233 -0.93 7.06 -3.60
CA ILE A 233 0.12 6.29 -4.27
C ILE A 233 0.88 5.48 -3.24
N PHE A 234 0.98 4.18 -3.49
CA PHE A 234 1.79 3.26 -2.70
C PHE A 234 2.89 2.65 -3.57
N VAL A 235 3.85 2.01 -2.93
CA VAL A 235 4.98 1.34 -3.56
C VAL A 235 4.98 -0.11 -3.08
N PRO A 236 4.49 -1.04 -3.93
CA PRO A 236 4.58 -2.46 -3.64
C PRO A 236 6.05 -2.88 -3.54
N ARG A 237 6.38 -3.66 -2.50
CA ARG A 237 7.71 -4.25 -2.33
C ARG A 237 7.63 -5.77 -2.31
N SER A 238 8.70 -6.42 -2.76
CA SER A 238 8.85 -7.87 -2.71
C SER A 238 10.20 -8.24 -2.13
N VAL A 239 10.27 -9.39 -1.45
CA VAL A 239 11.53 -10.04 -1.08
C VAL A 239 12.06 -10.80 -2.29
N ASP A 240 13.30 -10.51 -2.69
CA ASP A 240 14.02 -11.39 -3.60
C ASP A 240 14.43 -12.69 -2.88
N ALA A 241 13.99 -13.83 -3.41
CA ALA A 241 14.17 -15.12 -2.74
C ALA A 241 15.65 -15.55 -2.65
N ARG A 242 16.54 -15.04 -3.52
CA ARG A 242 17.96 -15.45 -3.56
C ARG A 242 18.82 -14.63 -2.62
N THR A 243 18.57 -13.33 -2.58
CA THR A 243 19.40 -12.35 -1.88
C THR A 243 18.78 -11.89 -0.57
N GLY A 244 17.46 -12.04 -0.41
CA GLY A 244 16.70 -11.49 0.70
C GLY A 244 16.62 -9.98 0.74
N ASN A 245 17.03 -9.33 -0.34
CA ASN A 245 16.90 -7.89 -0.49
C ASN A 245 15.48 -7.51 -0.87
N TRP A 246 15.13 -6.28 -0.48
CA TRP A 246 13.87 -5.64 -0.83
C TRP A 246 13.95 -5.07 -2.24
N GLU A 247 12.96 -5.38 -3.06
CA GLU A 247 12.79 -4.79 -4.38
C GLU A 247 11.48 -4.02 -4.45
N TYR A 248 11.53 -2.79 -4.95
CA TYR A 248 10.34 -1.99 -5.24
C TYR A 248 9.81 -2.39 -6.62
N ARG A 249 8.50 -2.64 -6.70
CA ARG A 249 7.82 -3.10 -7.91
C ARG A 249 6.92 -1.99 -8.44
N GLY A 250 7.50 -0.91 -8.98
CA GLY A 250 6.72 0.19 -9.57
C GLY A 250 5.85 0.95 -8.57
N PHE A 251 4.62 1.29 -8.97
CA PHE A 251 3.67 2.09 -8.18
C PHE A 251 2.30 1.42 -8.16
N LEU A 252 1.60 1.57 -7.03
CA LEU A 252 0.20 1.24 -6.89
C LEU A 252 -0.58 2.56 -6.77
N VAL A 253 -1.52 2.78 -7.68
CA VAL A 253 -2.43 3.91 -7.65
C VAL A 253 -3.79 3.42 -7.18
N VAL A 254 -4.34 4.08 -6.16
CA VAL A 254 -5.64 3.72 -5.59
C VAL A 254 -6.64 4.81 -5.93
N ILE A 255 -7.65 4.50 -6.73
CA ILE A 255 -8.63 5.46 -7.23
C ILE A 255 -9.95 5.27 -6.48
N PRO A 256 -10.47 6.29 -5.76
CA PRO A 256 -11.74 6.16 -5.05
C PRO A 256 -12.93 6.13 -6.01
N GLU A 257 -13.84 5.17 -5.80
CA GLU A 257 -15.21 5.26 -6.30
C GLU A 257 -16.01 6.17 -5.37
N VAL A 258 -16.04 7.46 -5.69
CA VAL A 258 -16.70 8.47 -4.86
C VAL A 258 -18.20 8.22 -4.80
N ALA A 259 -18.73 8.23 -3.57
CA ALA A 259 -20.15 8.05 -3.26
C ALA A 259 -20.81 9.34 -2.75
N ASP A 260 -20.04 10.22 -2.10
CA ASP A 260 -20.54 11.45 -1.50
C ASP A 260 -19.48 12.57 -1.61
N LEU A 261 -19.81 13.63 -2.36
CA LEU A 261 -18.90 14.74 -2.63
C LEU A 261 -18.59 15.60 -1.41
N VAL A 262 -19.52 15.70 -0.46
CA VAL A 262 -19.33 16.48 0.76
C VAL A 262 -18.36 15.75 1.67
N GLU A 263 -18.63 14.47 1.92
CA GLU A 263 -17.80 13.63 2.79
C GLU A 263 -16.40 13.42 2.22
N ILE A 264 -16.27 13.07 0.92
CA ILE A 264 -14.96 12.77 0.34
C ILE A 264 -14.02 13.98 0.34
N ARG A 265 -14.57 15.20 0.20
CA ARG A 265 -13.76 16.42 0.24
C ARG A 265 -13.08 16.55 1.59
N GLU A 266 -13.85 16.42 2.67
CA GLU A 266 -13.32 16.51 4.03
C GLU A 266 -12.39 15.34 4.37
N ASP A 267 -12.75 14.13 3.96
CA ASP A 267 -11.95 12.93 4.19
C ASP A 267 -10.60 13.02 3.46
N MET A 268 -10.55 13.53 2.22
CA MET A 268 -9.30 13.71 1.48
C MET A 268 -8.42 14.83 2.04
N GLU A 269 -8.99 15.95 2.49
CA GLU A 269 -8.24 17.01 3.18
C GLU A 269 -7.56 16.45 4.43
N ARG A 270 -8.30 15.69 5.24
CA ARG A 270 -7.75 15.01 6.42
C ARG A 270 -6.71 13.98 6.04
N TYR A 271 -6.96 13.18 5.00
CA TYR A 271 -6.05 12.14 4.53
C TYR A 271 -4.66 12.72 4.26
N TRP A 272 -4.56 13.73 3.38
CA TRP A 272 -3.27 14.31 3.00
C TRP A 272 -2.54 14.96 4.17
N ARG A 273 -3.26 15.63 5.07
CA ARG A 273 -2.67 16.28 6.26
C ARG A 273 -2.15 15.29 7.30
N ARG A 274 -2.69 14.06 7.32
CA ARG A 274 -2.34 13.00 8.29
C ARG A 274 -1.20 12.09 7.83
N LEU A 275 -0.73 12.25 6.59
CA LEU A 275 0.38 11.45 6.09
C LEU A 275 1.66 11.78 6.85
N GLU A 276 2.35 10.74 7.32
CA GLU A 276 3.63 10.90 8.02
C GLU A 276 4.72 11.21 6.99
N PRO A 277 5.58 12.22 7.25
CA PRO A 277 6.67 12.58 6.36
C PRO A 277 7.95 11.75 6.60
N GLU A 278 7.85 10.64 7.36
CA GLU A 278 8.94 9.71 7.63
C GLU A 278 9.28 8.95 6.34
N ALA A 279 10.56 8.91 5.95
CA ALA A 279 11.00 8.29 4.71
C ALA A 279 12.00 7.15 4.94
N SER A 280 11.79 6.04 4.23
CA SER A 280 12.78 4.97 4.07
C SER A 280 13.51 5.18 2.73
N GLY A 281 14.73 5.72 2.80
CA GLY A 281 15.46 6.15 1.62
C GLY A 281 14.80 7.35 0.94
N TYR A 282 14.21 7.15 -0.24
CA TYR A 282 13.52 8.21 -1.00
C TYR A 282 12.01 8.04 -1.06
N ARG A 283 11.44 7.09 -0.30
CA ARG A 283 10.02 6.77 -0.28
C ARG A 283 9.44 7.03 1.11
N PRO A 284 8.23 7.60 1.23
CA PRO A 284 7.53 7.62 2.51
C PRO A 284 7.37 6.20 3.05
N THR A 285 7.66 5.98 4.32
CA THR A 285 7.57 4.65 4.96
C THR A 285 6.14 4.11 4.91
N GLN A 286 5.17 4.99 5.14
CA GLN A 286 3.73 4.68 5.06
C GLN A 286 3.26 4.27 3.65
N ALA A 287 3.99 4.65 2.59
CA ALA A 287 3.63 4.29 1.22
C ALA A 287 4.06 2.86 0.85
N LEU A 288 4.92 2.22 1.66
CA LEU A 288 5.45 0.88 1.37
C LEU A 288 4.42 -0.18 1.75
N VAL A 289 4.00 -0.98 0.77
CA VAL A 289 3.03 -2.06 0.95
C VAL A 289 3.60 -3.40 0.47
N ASP A 290 3.24 -4.49 1.13
CA ASP A 290 3.78 -5.83 0.86
C ASP A 290 2.93 -6.62 -0.15
N LEU A 291 1.71 -6.14 -0.37
CA LEU A 291 0.77 -6.63 -1.37
C LEU A 291 -0.10 -5.47 -1.88
N PRO A 292 -0.54 -5.48 -3.15
CA PRO A 292 -1.36 -4.40 -3.69
C PRO A 292 -2.67 -4.16 -2.94
N ALA A 293 -3.36 -5.21 -2.48
CA ALA A 293 -4.58 -5.09 -1.69
C ALA A 293 -4.39 -4.29 -0.39
N GLU A 294 -3.20 -4.35 0.22
CA GLU A 294 -2.89 -3.57 1.42
C GLU A 294 -2.95 -2.06 1.17
N GLY A 295 -2.56 -1.56 0.00
CA GLY A 295 -2.69 -0.13 -0.32
C GLY A 295 -4.16 0.31 -0.39
N GLY A 296 -5.04 -0.56 -0.89
CA GLY A 296 -6.48 -0.33 -0.86
C GLY A 296 -7.02 -0.26 0.57
N LEU A 297 -6.66 -1.24 1.40
CA LEU A 297 -7.05 -1.29 2.82
C LEU A 297 -6.50 -0.11 3.61
N GLU A 298 -5.24 0.29 3.42
CA GLU A 298 -4.65 1.46 4.06
C GLU A 298 -5.45 2.73 3.74
N PHE A 299 -5.76 2.95 2.46
CA PHE A 299 -6.52 4.13 2.07
C PHE A 299 -7.93 4.12 2.66
N LEU A 300 -8.66 3.00 2.50
CA LEU A 300 -10.00 2.85 3.06
C LEU A 300 -10.01 3.00 4.59
N TYR A 301 -9.03 2.42 5.29
CA TYR A 301 -8.85 2.61 6.72
C TYR A 301 -8.68 4.08 7.06
N HIS A 302 -7.80 4.81 6.38
CA HIS A 302 -7.59 6.24 6.70
C HIS A 302 -8.83 7.12 6.44
N LEU A 303 -9.64 6.80 5.44
CA LEU A 303 -10.91 7.50 5.19
C LEU A 303 -11.98 7.17 6.23
N THR A 304 -11.95 5.98 6.82
CA THR A 304 -13.05 5.46 7.65
C THR A 304 -12.71 5.32 9.13
N ARG A 305 -11.44 5.45 9.54
CA ARG A 305 -11.00 5.12 10.92
C ARG A 305 -11.74 5.88 12.02
N ASP A 306 -12.03 7.16 11.80
CA ASP A 306 -12.76 8.00 12.78
C ASP A 306 -14.26 7.63 12.82
N LYS A 307 -14.69 6.76 11.89
CA LYS A 307 -16.05 6.36 11.59
C LYS A 307 -16.34 4.88 11.90
N LEU A 308 -15.31 4.04 12.07
CA LEU A 308 -15.45 2.57 12.22
C LEU A 308 -16.27 2.12 13.43
N GLU A 309 -16.37 2.95 14.46
CA GLU A 309 -17.12 2.67 15.69
C GLU A 309 -18.59 3.12 15.63
N ARG A 310 -19.00 3.89 14.61
CA ARG A 310 -20.38 4.39 14.49
C ARG A 310 -21.16 3.55 13.48
N ALA A 311 -22.34 3.05 13.87
CA ALA A 311 -23.15 2.14 13.07
C ALA A 311 -23.79 2.76 11.82
N ASP A 312 -24.08 4.07 11.83
CA ASP A 312 -24.95 4.73 10.84
C ASP A 312 -24.24 5.57 9.77
N MET A 313 -22.97 5.31 9.46
CA MET A 313 -22.23 6.22 8.57
C MET A 313 -22.28 5.87 7.08
N LEU A 314 -22.63 6.90 6.31
CA LEU A 314 -22.39 6.99 4.88
C LEU A 314 -20.90 7.21 4.65
N TYR A 315 -20.29 6.37 3.81
CA TYR A 315 -18.90 6.54 3.41
C TYR A 315 -18.80 7.52 2.24
N GLY A 316 -17.74 8.34 2.22
CA GLY A 316 -17.40 9.19 1.06
C GLY A 316 -17.11 8.38 -0.21
N VAL A 317 -16.88 7.07 -0.08
CA VAL A 317 -16.57 6.14 -1.18
C VAL A 317 -17.36 4.84 -1.06
N HIS A 318 -17.73 4.24 -2.20
CA HIS A 318 -18.26 2.87 -2.26
C HIS A 318 -17.16 1.80 -2.25
N GLY A 319 -15.94 2.21 -2.58
CA GLY A 319 -14.78 1.34 -2.73
C GLY A 319 -13.65 2.05 -3.43
N VAL A 320 -12.64 1.29 -3.82
CA VAL A 320 -11.45 1.78 -4.52
C VAL A 320 -11.07 0.84 -5.66
N GLU A 321 -10.53 1.40 -6.73
CA GLU A 321 -9.87 0.66 -7.79
C GLU A 321 -8.35 0.71 -7.60
N LEU A 322 -7.69 -0.43 -7.80
CA LEU A 322 -6.27 -0.64 -7.56
C LEU A 322 -5.56 -0.87 -8.89
N TYR A 323 -4.65 0.02 -9.26
CA TYR A 323 -3.84 -0.09 -10.48
C TYR A 323 -2.37 -0.24 -10.11
N HIS A 324 -1.81 -1.43 -10.26
CA HIS A 324 -0.38 -1.70 -10.04
C HIS A 324 0.35 -1.63 -11.37
N GLN A 325 1.24 -0.64 -11.52
CA GLN A 325 1.94 -0.37 -12.78
C GLN A 325 3.44 -0.17 -12.57
N GLU A 326 4.22 -0.61 -13.54
CA GLU A 326 5.68 -0.52 -13.52
C GLU A 326 6.22 -0.09 -14.89
N LYS A 327 7.13 0.89 -14.89
CA LYS A 327 7.85 1.27 -16.11
C LYS A 327 8.93 0.24 -16.42
N GLN A 328 8.82 -0.42 -17.57
CA GLN A 328 9.79 -1.37 -18.08
C GLN A 328 10.31 -0.86 -19.43
N GLY A 329 11.48 -0.21 -19.41
CA GLY A 329 12.02 0.49 -20.57
C GLY A 329 11.11 1.65 -21.01
N ASN A 330 10.61 1.58 -22.24
CA ASN A 330 9.69 2.56 -22.81
C ASN A 330 8.20 2.23 -22.56
N ASN A 331 7.89 1.08 -21.98
CA ASN A 331 6.52 0.64 -21.74
C ASN A 331 6.12 0.81 -20.27
N VAL A 332 4.83 1.02 -20.04
CA VAL A 332 4.22 0.94 -18.71
C VAL A 332 3.43 -0.35 -18.67
N ARG A 333 3.89 -1.30 -17.87
CA ARG A 333 3.23 -2.60 -17.70
C ARG A 333 2.23 -2.50 -16.56
N GLN A 334 1.01 -2.97 -16.81
CA GLN A 334 -0.01 -3.16 -15.80
C GLN A 334 0.08 -4.58 -15.26
N HIS A 335 0.29 -4.70 -13.95
CA HIS A 335 0.37 -5.98 -13.24
C HIS A 335 -0.98 -6.36 -12.63
N ILE A 336 -1.72 -5.37 -12.11
CA ILE A 336 -3.03 -5.57 -11.48
C ILE A 336 -3.97 -4.42 -11.86
N ALA A 337 -5.24 -4.76 -12.09
CA ALA A 337 -6.39 -3.86 -12.07
C ALA A 337 -7.54 -4.55 -11.33
N GLU A 338 -7.81 -4.13 -10.10
CA GLU A 338 -8.79 -4.77 -9.20
C GLU A 338 -9.67 -3.73 -8.53
N ARG A 339 -10.81 -4.16 -7.99
CA ARG A 339 -11.71 -3.31 -7.21
C ARG A 339 -11.93 -3.88 -5.82
N MET A 340 -11.80 -3.04 -4.82
CA MET A 340 -12.04 -3.36 -3.41
C MET A 340 -13.21 -2.54 -2.90
N ARG A 341 -14.21 -3.19 -2.31
CA ARG A 341 -15.37 -2.49 -1.71
C ARG A 341 -15.06 -2.09 -0.28
N VAL A 342 -15.78 -1.09 0.22
CA VAL A 342 -15.77 -0.80 1.66
C VAL A 342 -16.51 -1.92 2.39
N ASP A 343 -15.81 -2.57 3.31
CA ASP A 343 -16.36 -3.60 4.19
C ASP A 343 -15.90 -3.31 5.62
N GLN A 344 -16.86 -3.09 6.52
CA GLN A 344 -16.59 -2.74 7.91
C GLN A 344 -15.88 -3.86 8.68
N GLY A 345 -16.30 -5.11 8.46
CA GLY A 345 -15.72 -6.27 9.13
C GLY A 345 -14.28 -6.46 8.71
N LEU A 346 -14.02 -6.36 7.40
CA LEU A 346 -12.68 -6.43 6.83
C LEU A 346 -11.77 -5.31 7.35
N LEU A 347 -12.27 -4.07 7.41
CA LEU A 347 -11.48 -2.93 7.90
C LEU A 347 -11.17 -3.06 9.40
N ARG A 348 -12.11 -3.54 10.22
CA ARG A 348 -11.86 -3.83 11.64
C ARG A 348 -10.82 -4.93 11.82
N ALA A 349 -10.95 -6.03 11.07
CA ALA A 349 -9.95 -7.10 11.09
C ALA A 349 -8.59 -6.62 10.58
N TYR A 350 -8.56 -5.71 9.59
CA TYR A 350 -7.33 -5.12 9.09
C TYR A 350 -6.60 -4.28 10.14
N VAL A 351 -7.31 -3.54 11.00
CA VAL A 351 -6.68 -2.79 12.11
C VAL A 351 -5.77 -3.69 12.95
N ASN A 352 -6.22 -4.92 13.23
CA ASN A 352 -5.45 -5.90 14.00
C ASN A 352 -4.29 -6.52 13.20
N ALA A 353 -4.39 -6.58 11.87
CA ALA A 353 -3.37 -7.15 10.98
C ALA A 353 -2.32 -6.13 10.48
N ARG A 354 -2.56 -4.83 10.69
CA ARG A 354 -1.78 -3.69 10.16
C ARG A 354 -0.47 -3.41 10.91
N ASP A 355 0.26 -4.43 11.37
CA ASP A 355 1.59 -4.18 11.90
C ASP A 355 2.54 -3.82 10.74
N ARG A 356 2.78 -2.53 10.53
CA ARG A 356 3.68 -2.00 9.49
C ARG A 356 5.12 -2.54 9.62
N ARG A 357 5.51 -2.98 10.81
CA ARG A 357 6.85 -3.52 11.10
C ARG A 357 6.93 -5.03 10.91
N ALA A 358 5.81 -5.72 10.69
CA ALA A 358 5.81 -7.17 10.51
C ALA A 358 6.57 -7.58 9.24
N HIS A 359 7.08 -8.81 9.26
CA HIS A 359 7.80 -9.41 8.15
C HIS A 359 6.90 -9.45 6.91
N PRO A 360 7.35 -8.92 5.76
CA PRO A 360 6.57 -8.87 4.52
C PRO A 360 5.96 -10.19 4.05
N LEU A 361 6.69 -11.30 4.16
CA LEU A 361 6.11 -12.62 3.84
C LEU A 361 4.99 -13.03 4.80
N PHE A 362 5.07 -12.64 6.07
CA PHE A 362 3.99 -12.86 7.04
C PHE A 362 2.79 -11.98 6.72
N LYS A 363 3.01 -10.70 6.42
CA LYS A 363 1.94 -9.78 6.00
C LYS A 363 1.24 -10.24 4.73
N ARG A 364 1.99 -10.73 3.74
CA ARG A 364 1.42 -11.26 2.49
C ARG A 364 0.50 -12.46 2.75
N LEU A 365 0.87 -13.33 3.69
CA LEU A 365 0.03 -14.45 4.13
C LEU A 365 -1.21 -13.92 4.88
N LEU A 366 -1.00 -13.16 5.95
CA LEU A 366 -2.05 -12.67 6.83
C LEU A 366 -3.07 -11.77 6.12
N ILE A 367 -2.61 -10.69 5.50
CA ILE A 367 -3.49 -9.71 4.82
C ILE A 367 -4.06 -10.32 3.54
N GLY A 368 -3.26 -11.13 2.82
CA GLY A 368 -3.72 -11.81 1.62
C GLY A 368 -4.92 -12.72 1.90
N ASN A 369 -4.86 -13.50 2.97
CA ASN A 369 -5.94 -14.39 3.37
C ASN A 369 -7.12 -13.62 3.97
N LEU A 370 -6.83 -12.56 4.74
CA LEU A 370 -7.85 -11.66 5.27
C LEU A 370 -8.75 -11.09 4.16
N VAL A 371 -8.17 -10.62 3.05
CA VAL A 371 -8.93 -10.10 1.90
C VAL A 371 -9.75 -11.18 1.19
N ARG A 372 -9.28 -12.44 1.20
CA ARG A 372 -10.01 -13.57 0.60
C ARG A 372 -11.05 -14.21 1.53
N GLY A 373 -11.11 -13.80 2.80
CA GLY A 373 -11.93 -14.46 3.81
C GLY A 373 -11.44 -15.86 4.16
N GLU A 374 -10.14 -16.12 3.97
CA GLU A 374 -9.49 -17.40 4.27
C GLU A 374 -8.80 -17.36 5.65
N PRO A 375 -8.59 -18.52 6.30
CA PRO A 375 -7.79 -18.59 7.52
C PRO A 375 -6.38 -18.03 7.31
N TRP A 376 -5.82 -17.34 8.31
CA TRP A 376 -4.54 -16.62 8.17
C TRP A 376 -3.33 -17.50 7.84
N PHE A 377 -3.43 -18.82 8.02
CA PHE A 377 -2.37 -19.79 7.73
C PHE A 377 -2.52 -20.46 6.35
N GLU A 378 -3.63 -20.23 5.65
CA GLU A 378 -3.92 -20.85 4.35
C GLU A 378 -2.86 -20.50 3.30
N GLY A 379 -2.41 -21.47 2.50
CA GLY A 379 -1.34 -21.26 1.52
C GLY A 379 0.07 -21.02 2.11
N ALA A 380 0.29 -21.28 3.40
CA ALA A 380 1.63 -21.15 4.01
C ALA A 380 2.67 -22.07 3.36
N GLN A 381 2.28 -23.29 2.97
CA GLN A 381 3.16 -24.21 2.23
C GLN A 381 3.74 -23.57 0.97
N ASP A 382 2.91 -22.91 0.16
CA ASP A 382 3.31 -22.25 -1.08
C ASP A 382 4.40 -21.20 -0.85
N LEU A 383 4.28 -20.48 0.27
CA LEU A 383 5.29 -19.52 0.71
C LEU A 383 6.58 -20.24 1.12
N PHE A 384 6.47 -21.32 1.91
CA PHE A 384 7.61 -22.10 2.35
C PHE A 384 8.36 -22.71 1.17
N ASP A 385 7.65 -23.17 0.13
CA ASP A 385 8.23 -23.81 -1.05
C ASP A 385 9.00 -22.85 -1.96
N ARG A 386 8.60 -21.58 -2.01
CA ARG A 386 9.25 -20.57 -2.88
C ARG A 386 10.49 -19.93 -2.29
N TYR A 387 10.63 -19.92 -0.96
CA TYR A 387 11.69 -19.18 -0.28
C TYR A 387 12.68 -20.11 0.46
N PRO A 388 13.95 -19.71 0.58
CA PRO A 388 14.92 -20.42 1.40
C PRO A 388 14.49 -20.54 2.86
N ILE A 389 14.92 -21.61 3.51
CA ILE A 389 14.55 -21.87 4.92
C ILE A 389 15.01 -20.76 5.88
N GLY A 390 16.08 -20.03 5.56
CA GLY A 390 16.61 -18.95 6.41
C GLY A 390 15.62 -17.79 6.65
N PHE A 391 14.57 -17.67 5.85
CA PHE A 391 13.47 -16.74 6.09
C PHE A 391 12.51 -17.20 7.19
N PHE A 392 12.37 -18.52 7.39
CA PHE A 392 11.37 -19.13 8.26
C PHE A 392 11.95 -19.77 9.51
N ILE A 393 13.22 -20.20 9.47
CA ILE A 393 13.93 -20.77 10.62
C ILE A 393 15.13 -19.88 10.93
N GLN A 394 15.26 -19.46 12.19
CA GLN A 394 16.27 -18.48 12.58
C GLN A 394 17.67 -19.10 12.49
N ARG A 395 18.53 -18.57 11.64
CA ARG A 395 19.89 -19.06 11.40
C ARG A 395 20.89 -17.90 11.36
N PRO A 396 22.20 -18.16 11.44
CA PRO A 396 23.22 -17.12 11.30
C PRO A 396 23.15 -16.36 9.96
N ASP A 397 22.70 -17.05 8.90
CA ASP A 397 22.51 -16.53 7.54
C ASP A 397 21.11 -15.94 7.29
N SER A 398 20.22 -15.94 8.30
CA SER A 398 18.91 -15.30 8.17
C SER A 398 19.03 -13.80 7.87
N PRO A 399 18.12 -13.23 7.07
CA PRO A 399 18.07 -11.78 6.82
C PRO A 399 18.07 -10.99 8.13
N ARG A 400 18.78 -9.86 8.15
CA ARG A 400 18.91 -8.98 9.34
C ARG A 400 17.67 -8.11 9.62
N THR A 401 16.53 -8.45 9.05
CA THR A 401 15.25 -7.77 9.25
C THR A 401 14.50 -8.42 10.42
N ARG A 402 13.39 -7.82 10.86
CA ARG A 402 12.46 -8.50 11.79
C ARG A 402 12.18 -9.90 11.24
N PHE A 403 12.22 -10.92 12.09
CA PHE A 403 12.16 -12.32 11.67
C PHE A 403 10.72 -12.82 11.53
N PHE A 404 10.41 -13.55 10.45
CA PHE A 404 9.07 -14.07 10.16
C PHE A 404 8.47 -14.86 11.34
N GLY A 405 9.26 -15.75 11.95
CA GLY A 405 8.78 -16.55 13.08
C GLY A 405 8.38 -15.72 14.30
N SER A 406 8.96 -14.53 14.48
CA SER A 406 8.55 -13.62 15.57
C SER A 406 7.12 -13.13 15.39
N ASP A 407 6.71 -12.84 14.16
CA ASP A 407 5.34 -12.38 13.86
C ASP A 407 4.34 -13.53 13.94
N VAL A 408 4.73 -14.71 13.47
CA VAL A 408 3.94 -15.93 13.63
C VAL A 408 3.73 -16.26 15.11
N HIS A 409 4.78 -16.14 15.92
CA HIS A 409 4.69 -16.33 17.38
C HIS A 409 3.70 -15.34 18.00
N LYS A 410 3.83 -14.03 17.70
CA LYS A 410 2.90 -13.00 18.19
C LYS A 410 1.45 -13.31 17.78
N ARG A 411 1.22 -13.83 16.58
CA ARG A 411 -0.13 -14.21 16.12
C ARG A 411 -0.70 -15.39 16.90
N PHE A 412 0.08 -16.44 17.15
CA PHE A 412 -0.37 -17.55 17.99
C PHE A 412 -0.67 -17.11 19.42
N GLU A 413 0.17 -16.25 20.00
CA GLU A 413 -0.05 -15.70 21.34
C GLU A 413 -1.34 -14.88 21.42
N GLN A 414 -1.64 -14.05 20.41
CA GLN A 414 -2.92 -13.32 20.33
C GLN A 414 -4.11 -14.29 20.32
N ILE A 415 -4.08 -15.33 19.47
CA ILE A 415 -5.16 -16.33 19.39
C ILE A 415 -5.36 -17.03 20.74
N ILE A 416 -4.26 -17.36 21.44
CA ILE A 416 -4.33 -17.99 22.76
C ILE A 416 -4.96 -17.05 23.78
N GLN A 417 -4.58 -15.78 23.80
CA GLN A 417 -5.14 -14.78 24.70
C GLN A 417 -6.63 -14.55 24.45
N ASP A 418 -7.03 -14.47 23.18
CA ASP A 418 -8.43 -14.30 22.77
C ASP A 418 -9.28 -15.51 23.18
N LEU A 419 -8.77 -16.73 23.01
CA LEU A 419 -9.41 -17.96 23.48
C LEU A 419 -9.55 -18.00 25.00
N GLU A 420 -8.48 -17.69 25.74
CA GLU A 420 -8.52 -17.66 27.21
C GLU A 420 -9.51 -16.62 27.73
N HIS A 421 -9.67 -15.50 27.03
CA HIS A 421 -10.67 -14.50 27.36
C HIS A 421 -12.10 -15.01 27.07
N THR A 422 -12.29 -15.66 25.92
CA THR A 422 -13.59 -16.23 25.50
C THR A 422 -14.04 -17.36 26.44
N GLU A 423 -13.13 -18.25 26.82
CA GLU A 423 -13.37 -19.32 27.79
C GLU A 423 -13.76 -18.76 29.18
N LYS A 424 -13.11 -17.67 29.63
CA LYS A 424 -13.49 -16.96 30.87
C LYS A 424 -14.89 -16.35 30.81
N LEU A 425 -15.33 -15.95 29.62
CA LEU A 425 -16.66 -15.41 29.37
C LEU A 425 -17.73 -16.50 29.12
N MET A 426 -17.37 -17.78 29.21
CA MET A 426 -18.25 -18.93 28.92
C MET A 426 -18.90 -18.89 27.53
N GLN A 427 -18.22 -18.30 26.56
CA GLN A 427 -18.68 -18.25 25.18
C GLN A 427 -18.16 -19.46 24.38
N PRO A 428 -18.91 -19.95 23.38
CA PRO A 428 -18.47 -21.07 22.56
C PRO A 428 -17.21 -20.67 21.78
N THR A 429 -16.13 -21.43 21.96
CA THR A 429 -14.88 -21.28 21.21
C THR A 429 -14.97 -21.98 19.86
N GLY A 430 -14.40 -21.39 18.82
CA GLY A 430 -14.36 -22.02 17.50
C GLY A 430 -13.33 -23.16 17.46
N ASP A 431 -13.73 -24.32 16.93
CA ASP A 431 -12.87 -25.51 16.76
C ASP A 431 -11.54 -25.17 16.07
N ASP A 432 -11.57 -24.24 15.12
CA ASP A 432 -10.39 -23.81 14.36
C ASP A 432 -9.35 -23.05 15.20
N GLU A 433 -9.78 -22.24 16.16
CA GLU A 433 -8.87 -21.50 17.04
C GLU A 433 -8.30 -22.43 18.12
N ALA A 434 -9.15 -23.31 18.67
CA ALA A 434 -8.72 -24.35 19.60
C ALA A 434 -7.65 -25.25 18.96
N LEU A 435 -7.84 -25.64 17.70
CA LEU A 435 -6.87 -26.41 16.92
C LEU A 435 -5.54 -25.68 16.73
N GLN A 436 -5.57 -24.38 16.42
CA GLN A 436 -4.37 -23.57 16.26
C GLN A 436 -3.56 -23.51 17.55
N ARG A 437 -4.22 -23.27 18.70
CA ARG A 437 -3.61 -23.33 20.03
C ARG A 437 -2.98 -24.69 20.29
N LEU A 438 -3.70 -25.76 19.96
CA LEU A 438 -3.29 -27.13 20.24
C LEU A 438 -2.03 -27.52 19.45
N ILE A 439 -2.02 -27.30 18.14
CA ILE A 439 -0.83 -27.54 17.30
C ILE A 439 0.34 -26.70 17.78
N TYR A 440 0.11 -25.43 18.11
CA TYR A 440 1.15 -24.55 18.61
C TYR A 440 1.82 -25.09 19.89
N LYS A 441 1.02 -25.63 20.84
CA LYS A 441 1.51 -26.26 22.08
C LYS A 441 2.24 -27.57 21.81
N LEU A 442 1.72 -28.44 20.96
CA LEU A 442 2.38 -29.72 20.59
C LEU A 442 3.77 -29.47 20.00
N ILE A 443 3.86 -28.54 19.04
CA ILE A 443 5.12 -28.21 18.39
C ILE A 443 6.09 -27.55 19.38
N ARG A 444 5.60 -26.70 20.29
CA ARG A 444 6.42 -26.15 21.37
C ARG A 444 7.08 -27.25 22.19
N ASN A 445 6.27 -28.18 22.71
CA ASN A 445 6.75 -29.27 23.55
C ASN A 445 7.76 -30.15 22.82
N TYR A 446 7.48 -30.48 21.55
CA TYR A 446 8.41 -31.21 20.71
C TYR A 446 9.75 -30.48 20.54
N VAL A 447 9.72 -29.20 20.16
CA VAL A 447 10.95 -28.41 19.95
C VAL A 447 11.72 -28.28 21.25
N ASP A 448 11.06 -27.96 22.36
CA ASP A 448 11.73 -27.72 23.65
C ASP A 448 12.36 -29.01 24.20
N LEU A 449 11.65 -30.14 24.22
CA LEU A 449 12.17 -31.41 24.73
C LEU A 449 13.31 -31.95 23.85
N ARG A 450 13.13 -31.96 22.51
CA ARG A 450 14.21 -32.39 21.60
C ARG A 450 15.43 -31.48 21.66
N THR A 451 15.24 -30.19 21.93
CA THR A 451 16.36 -29.26 22.12
C THR A 451 17.12 -29.57 23.40
N ARG A 452 16.41 -29.83 24.51
CA ARG A 452 17.01 -30.22 25.79
C ARG A 452 17.81 -31.51 25.67
N ASP A 453 17.22 -32.54 25.07
CA ASP A 453 17.86 -33.83 24.85
C ASP A 453 19.16 -33.66 24.05
N ARG A 454 19.10 -32.94 22.92
CA ARG A 454 20.26 -32.71 22.05
C ARG A 454 21.31 -31.78 22.63
N ALA A 455 20.92 -30.87 23.51
CA ALA A 455 21.84 -29.96 24.20
C ALA A 455 22.42 -30.57 25.49
N SER A 456 21.97 -31.76 25.89
CA SER A 456 22.28 -32.40 27.19
C SER A 456 21.95 -31.51 28.38
N ILE A 457 20.86 -30.73 28.26
CA ILE A 457 20.34 -29.85 29.30
C ILE A 457 19.12 -30.56 29.87
N GLY A 458 19.22 -31.12 31.08
CA GLY A 458 18.11 -31.85 31.70
C GLY A 458 16.84 -30.99 31.92
N ASP A 459 15.93 -31.43 32.79
CA ASP A 459 14.58 -30.84 32.94
C ASP A 459 14.50 -29.42 33.56
N LYS A 460 15.62 -28.71 33.66
CA LYS A 460 15.67 -27.34 34.17
C LYS A 460 14.88 -26.39 33.26
N LYS A 461 14.20 -25.41 33.87
CA LYS A 461 13.56 -24.33 33.12
C LYS A 461 14.63 -23.45 32.48
N PHE A 462 14.33 -22.85 31.33
CA PHE A 462 15.27 -21.98 30.61
C PHE A 462 15.78 -20.81 31.46
N SER A 463 14.95 -20.28 32.36
CA SER A 463 15.32 -19.23 33.34
C SER A 463 16.45 -19.66 34.27
N ASP A 464 16.51 -20.95 34.59
CA ASP A 464 17.37 -21.53 35.63
C ASP A 464 18.66 -22.12 35.04
N LEU A 465 18.85 -21.97 33.73
CA LEU A 465 20.05 -22.42 33.01
C LEU A 465 21.22 -21.46 33.22
N SER A 466 22.44 -22.02 33.22
CA SER A 466 23.66 -21.21 33.11
C SER A 466 23.69 -20.49 31.75
N GLU A 467 24.40 -19.38 31.64
CA GLU A 467 24.53 -18.68 30.34
C GLU A 467 25.16 -19.58 29.25
N ALA A 468 26.08 -20.47 29.64
CA ALA A 468 26.65 -21.46 28.72
C ALA A 468 25.60 -22.45 28.20
N ASP A 469 24.71 -22.93 29.07
CA ASP A 469 23.63 -23.84 28.68
C ASP A 469 22.53 -23.12 27.89
N LYS A 470 22.22 -21.86 28.23
CA LYS A 470 21.33 -21.03 27.40
C LYS A 470 21.89 -20.83 25.99
N GLN A 471 23.20 -20.64 25.87
CA GLN A 471 23.85 -20.52 24.55
C GLN A 471 23.76 -21.83 23.76
N LYS A 472 24.07 -22.98 24.39
CA LYS A 472 23.89 -24.30 23.75
C LYS A 472 22.44 -24.51 23.31
N TYR A 473 21.47 -24.17 24.17
CA TYR A 473 20.05 -24.25 23.85
C TYR A 473 19.71 -23.41 22.61
N ARG A 474 20.15 -22.14 22.58
CA ARG A 474 19.97 -21.22 21.46
C ARG A 474 20.60 -21.73 20.15
N ASP A 475 21.72 -22.44 20.23
CA ASP A 475 22.40 -22.99 19.06
C ASP A 475 21.77 -24.30 18.55
N VAL A 476 21.16 -25.09 19.43
CA VAL A 476 20.52 -26.38 19.10
C VAL A 476 19.07 -26.19 18.65
N LYS A 477 18.33 -25.26 19.26
CA LYS A 477 16.89 -25.04 18.99
C LYS A 477 16.58 -24.86 17.49
N PRO A 478 17.31 -24.00 16.74
CA PRO A 478 17.04 -23.85 15.32
C PRO A 478 17.39 -25.09 14.49
N LYS A 479 18.33 -25.93 14.94
CA LYS A 479 18.69 -27.19 14.25
C LYS A 479 17.58 -28.24 14.40
N VAL A 480 16.97 -28.32 15.58
CA VAL A 480 15.79 -29.17 15.83
C VAL A 480 14.63 -28.72 14.94
N ALA A 481 14.31 -27.42 14.98
CA ALA A 481 13.25 -26.84 14.16
C ALA A 481 13.51 -27.02 12.66
N THR A 482 14.76 -26.82 12.19
CA THR A 482 15.18 -27.05 10.80
C THR A 482 14.88 -28.48 10.34
N GLY A 483 15.26 -29.48 11.15
CA GLY A 483 15.06 -30.89 10.81
C GLY A 483 13.59 -31.22 10.62
N ALA A 484 12.74 -30.79 11.56
CA ALA A 484 11.30 -31.01 11.48
C ALA A 484 10.63 -30.21 10.35
N PHE A 485 11.08 -28.98 10.12
CA PHE A 485 10.51 -28.11 9.09
C PHE A 485 10.79 -28.65 7.69
N LEU A 486 12.03 -29.05 7.40
CA LEU A 486 12.38 -29.64 6.09
C LEU A 486 11.69 -30.99 5.88
N ALA A 487 11.57 -31.79 6.94
CA ALA A 487 10.84 -33.04 6.92
C ALA A 487 9.37 -32.83 6.55
N LEU A 488 8.65 -31.92 7.22
CA LEU A 488 7.26 -31.62 6.88
C LEU A 488 7.12 -31.03 5.47
N ARG A 489 7.99 -30.08 5.10
CA ARG A 489 7.95 -29.40 3.79
C ARG A 489 7.93 -30.39 2.62
N GLY A 490 8.74 -31.45 2.70
CA GLY A 490 8.86 -32.45 1.63
C GLY A 490 7.76 -33.50 1.58
N ARG A 491 6.84 -33.55 2.57
CA ARG A 491 5.78 -34.58 2.68
C ARG A 491 4.45 -34.09 2.12
N ARG A 492 3.59 -35.03 1.73
CA ARG A 492 2.25 -34.80 1.18
C ARG A 492 1.28 -35.87 1.70
N ASP A 493 -0.01 -35.55 1.70
CA ASP A 493 -1.09 -36.51 1.96
C ASP A 493 -0.86 -37.31 3.26
N GLN A 494 -0.99 -38.64 3.20
CA GLN A 494 -0.91 -39.55 4.35
C GLN A 494 0.45 -39.50 5.07
N ASP A 495 1.54 -39.23 4.35
CA ASP A 495 2.90 -39.14 4.92
C ASP A 495 2.99 -38.01 5.97
N ILE A 496 2.14 -36.99 5.84
CA ILE A 496 2.06 -35.90 6.82
C ILE A 496 1.53 -36.44 8.15
N ALA A 497 0.43 -37.20 8.12
CA ALA A 497 -0.18 -37.77 9.31
C ALA A 497 0.78 -38.73 10.01
N GLU A 498 1.44 -39.61 9.26
CA GLU A 498 2.44 -40.56 9.79
C GLU A 498 3.63 -39.85 10.43
N TYR A 499 4.15 -38.80 9.78
CA TYR A 499 5.24 -38.02 10.35
C TYR A 499 4.80 -37.24 11.59
N PHE A 500 3.61 -36.66 11.57
CA PHE A 500 3.09 -35.89 12.68
C PHE A 500 2.94 -36.77 13.93
N THR A 501 2.28 -37.91 13.81
CA THR A 501 2.08 -38.84 14.92
C THR A 501 3.37 -39.54 15.34
N GLY A 502 4.16 -40.04 14.37
CA GLY A 502 5.38 -40.80 14.65
C GLY A 502 6.56 -39.95 15.13
N THR A 503 6.62 -38.67 14.75
CA THR A 503 7.77 -37.79 15.10
C THR A 503 7.37 -36.63 16.00
N LEU A 504 6.39 -35.81 15.63
CA LEU A 504 6.04 -34.61 16.39
C LEU A 504 5.35 -34.96 17.71
N CYS A 505 4.57 -36.04 17.72
CA CYS A 505 3.96 -36.62 18.91
C CYS A 505 4.84 -37.68 19.62
N SER A 506 6.11 -37.83 19.24
CA SER A 506 7.04 -38.80 19.88
C SER A 506 7.47 -38.44 21.31
N VAL A 507 7.10 -37.24 21.78
CA VAL A 507 7.36 -36.79 23.15
C VAL A 507 6.07 -36.79 23.96
N GLY A 508 6.16 -36.85 25.29
CA GLY A 508 4.99 -36.83 26.15
C GLY A 508 4.16 -35.54 25.98
N HIS A 509 2.87 -35.70 25.69
CA HIS A 509 1.90 -34.61 25.59
C HIS A 509 0.73 -34.88 26.53
N TYR A 510 0.26 -33.86 27.23
CA TYR A 510 -0.98 -33.92 27.99
C TYR A 510 -2.12 -33.42 27.11
N LEU A 511 -3.00 -34.33 26.70
CA LEU A 511 -4.15 -34.06 25.83
C LEU A 511 -5.42 -34.53 26.52
N SER A 512 -6.48 -33.73 26.48
CA SER A 512 -7.83 -34.21 26.80
C SER A 512 -8.34 -35.14 25.71
N GLU A 513 -9.43 -35.86 25.98
CA GLU A 513 -10.10 -36.69 24.98
C GLU A 513 -10.56 -35.86 23.77
N ASP A 514 -11.15 -34.69 24.04
CA ASP A 514 -11.60 -33.76 22.99
C ASP A 514 -10.43 -33.25 22.13
N ASP A 515 -9.31 -32.87 22.76
CA ASP A 515 -8.10 -32.43 22.04
C ASP A 515 -7.53 -33.56 21.18
N PHE A 516 -7.54 -34.79 21.68
CA PHE A 516 -7.09 -35.97 20.93
C PHE A 516 -7.97 -36.22 19.71
N LEU A 517 -9.29 -36.18 19.87
CA LEU A 517 -10.24 -36.32 18.76
C LEU A 517 -10.10 -35.20 17.73
N LEU A 518 -9.88 -33.96 18.17
CA LEU A 518 -9.70 -32.80 17.30
C LEU A 518 -8.46 -32.95 16.39
N ILE A 519 -7.32 -33.36 16.96
CA ILE A 519 -6.10 -33.63 16.19
C ILE A 519 -6.29 -34.85 15.28
N GLY A 520 -6.90 -35.91 15.78
CA GLY A 520 -7.16 -37.12 15.01
C GLY A 520 -7.98 -36.83 13.76
N ASN A 521 -9.09 -36.10 13.93
CA ASN A 521 -9.94 -35.66 12.83
C ASN A 521 -9.17 -34.77 11.83
N LEU A 522 -8.39 -33.80 12.32
CA LEU A 522 -7.56 -32.96 11.46
C LEU A 522 -6.60 -33.78 10.60
N LEU A 523 -5.86 -34.72 11.20
CA LEU A 523 -4.84 -35.49 10.48
C LEU A 523 -5.45 -36.47 9.47
N MET A 524 -6.63 -37.02 9.76
CA MET A 524 -7.33 -37.94 8.85
C MET A 524 -7.96 -37.21 7.66
N HIS A 525 -8.57 -36.05 7.89
CA HIS A 525 -9.40 -35.39 6.88
C HIS A 525 -8.74 -34.18 6.22
N ASN A 526 -7.82 -33.50 6.92
CA ASN A 526 -7.19 -32.27 6.45
C ASN A 526 -5.69 -32.22 6.83
N PRO A 527 -4.86 -33.20 6.40
CA PRO A 527 -3.44 -33.26 6.77
C PRO A 527 -2.65 -32.03 6.32
N GLU A 528 -2.99 -31.41 5.19
CA GLU A 528 -2.32 -30.19 4.71
C GLU A 528 -2.55 -28.98 5.65
N LYS A 529 -3.73 -28.88 6.28
CA LYS A 529 -4.00 -27.88 7.32
C LYS A 529 -3.10 -28.10 8.53
N ALA A 530 -2.93 -29.35 8.96
CA ALA A 530 -1.99 -29.70 10.03
C ALA A 530 -0.56 -29.31 9.69
N LYS A 531 -0.12 -29.58 8.45
CA LYS A 531 1.20 -29.23 7.95
C LYS A 531 1.44 -27.72 7.95
N ASN A 532 0.51 -26.92 7.40
CA ASN A 532 0.61 -25.47 7.37
C ASN A 532 0.79 -24.89 8.78
N LEU A 533 -0.07 -25.30 9.72
CA LEU A 533 -0.01 -24.87 11.12
C LEU A 533 1.26 -25.34 11.82
N ALA A 534 1.68 -26.59 11.61
CA ALA A 534 2.90 -27.13 12.21
C ALA A 534 4.16 -26.42 11.72
N MET A 535 4.26 -26.13 10.42
CA MET A 535 5.40 -25.41 9.85
C MET A 535 5.47 -23.95 10.33
N LEU A 536 4.31 -23.28 10.47
CA LEU A 536 4.21 -21.97 11.10
C LEU A 536 4.65 -22.03 12.57
N ALA A 537 4.15 -23.00 13.34
CA ALA A 537 4.53 -23.17 14.74
C ALA A 537 6.04 -23.49 14.89
N LEU A 538 6.62 -24.30 14.00
CA LEU A 538 8.06 -24.57 13.98
C LEU A 538 8.86 -23.30 13.69
N SER A 539 8.37 -22.44 12.79
CA SER A 539 8.97 -21.13 12.53
C SER A 539 8.96 -20.24 13.77
N ALA A 540 7.81 -20.15 14.44
CA ALA A 540 7.64 -19.41 15.69
C ALA A 540 8.55 -19.93 16.80
N HIS A 541 8.61 -21.25 17.01
CA HIS A 541 9.44 -21.86 18.04
C HIS A 541 10.93 -21.91 17.67
N SER A 542 11.32 -21.69 16.41
CA SER A 542 12.73 -21.50 16.07
C SER A 542 13.28 -20.15 16.54
N TRP A 543 12.42 -19.15 16.71
CA TRP A 543 12.81 -17.82 17.12
C TRP A 543 13.25 -17.81 18.59
N THR A 544 14.35 -17.10 18.83
CA THR A 544 14.78 -16.70 20.16
C THR A 544 15.10 -15.20 20.12
N PRO A 545 14.59 -14.40 21.07
CA PRO A 545 14.92 -12.98 21.16
C PRO A 545 16.44 -12.82 21.24
N ARG A 546 17.04 -12.01 20.34
CA ARG A 546 18.43 -11.60 20.51
C ARG A 546 18.44 -10.40 21.46
N ALA A 547 19.49 -10.23 22.26
CA ALA A 547 19.63 -9.10 23.19
C ALA A 547 19.54 -7.70 22.51
N LYS A 548 19.75 -7.61 21.18
CA LYS A 548 19.55 -6.38 20.40
C LYS A 548 18.08 -6.15 19.97
N ASP A 549 17.29 -7.21 19.83
CA ASP A 549 15.88 -7.12 19.44
C ASP A 549 15.06 -6.53 20.60
N GLU A 550 15.44 -6.82 21.86
CA GLU A 550 14.85 -6.22 23.06
C GLU A 550 15.08 -4.69 23.15
N GLN A 551 16.22 -4.18 22.67
CA GLN A 551 16.47 -2.72 22.61
C GLN A 551 15.66 -2.02 21.51
N THR A 552 15.26 -2.75 20.46
CA THR A 552 14.45 -2.17 19.37
C THR A 552 12.96 -2.14 19.74
N ASP A 553 12.49 -3.13 20.51
CA ASP A 553 11.11 -3.15 21.03
C ASP A 553 10.91 -2.23 22.26
N SER A 554 11.94 -1.98 23.09
CA SER A 554 11.85 -1.09 24.27
C SER A 554 12.13 0.39 23.99
N ALA A 555 12.87 0.75 22.94
CA ALA A 555 13.21 2.14 22.62
C ALA A 555 12.13 2.89 21.80
N GLN A 556 10.96 2.29 21.55
CA GLN A 556 9.93 2.87 20.68
C GLN A 556 8.49 2.64 21.18
N ALA A 557 8.28 2.62 22.50
CA ALA A 557 6.98 2.96 23.06
C ALA A 557 6.85 4.50 23.03
N PRO A 558 5.83 5.10 22.38
CA PRO A 558 5.64 6.53 22.49
C PRO A 558 5.37 6.85 23.97
N ALA A 559 6.15 7.76 24.54
CA ALA A 559 5.66 8.54 25.65
C ALA A 559 4.42 9.28 25.14
N ASN A 560 3.29 9.01 25.80
CA ASN A 560 1.93 9.56 25.63
C ASN A 560 1.73 10.71 24.64
#